data_AF-A0A1Y2HMS4-F1
#
_entry.id   AF-A0A1Y2HMS4-F1
#
_cell.length_a   1.000
_cell.length_b   1.000
_cell.length_c   1.000
_cell.angle_alpha   90.00
_cell.angle_beta   90.00
_cell.angle_gamma   90.00
#
_symmetry.space_group_name_H-M   'P 1'
#
loop_
_entity.id
_entity.type
_entity.pdbx_description
1 polymer ?
#
loop_
_entity_poly.entity_id
_entity_poly.type
_entity_poly.pdbx_seq_one_letter_code
_entity_poly.pdbx_strand_id
1 'polypeptide(L)'
;MTVSQPANTRVFFDMTMAGKPLGRIVFELFSQDVPKTAENFRALCTGEKGVGESGLPLHYKGSGFHRIIKSFMCQGGDFTRGNGTGGESIYGEKFEDENFTHKHDKHFLLSMANAGPATNGSQFFITTALTPHLDNKHVVFGIVKQGKNIVRAMEHVPTGESDKPVHPVIIADCGEIADAAASAAQDDQYEWSGPMVAGDAESVDNTPDFPEDLNDAHKLSADAVIALADAQRLNGNAAFKAGHLDAAATKYAKALRYLDLKANDKSLCSDDAEYTRVCAAKVPCLLNAAQVNLKQAQYAQARELAMDALYKLPGDALAVADRTKAFFRLGAAYKGLAEFDRAKEALAEAKKLSPEDPVIAKELAGIEREVKMRVEKEKSMYKRMFA
;
A
#
# COMPACT_ATOMS: atom_id res chain seq x y z
N MET A 1 2.49 46.07 -10.90
CA MET A 1 1.90 45.35 -9.75
C MET A 1 1.80 43.89 -10.14
N THR A 2 2.66 43.03 -9.60
CA THR A 2 2.53 41.58 -9.76
C THR A 2 1.33 41.14 -8.94
N VAL A 3 0.20 40.88 -9.61
CA VAL A 3 -0.96 40.25 -8.98
C VAL A 3 -0.51 38.85 -8.58
N SER A 4 -0.38 38.57 -7.27
CA SER A 4 -0.14 37.21 -6.80
C SER A 4 -1.32 36.37 -7.27
N GLN A 5 -1.07 35.39 -8.14
CA GLN A 5 -2.12 34.46 -8.52
C GLN A 5 -2.64 33.75 -7.27
N PRO A 6 -3.97 33.55 -7.13
CA PRO A 6 -4.52 32.80 -6.03
C PRO A 6 -3.98 31.37 -6.07
N ALA A 7 -3.49 30.86 -4.94
CA ALA A 7 -2.99 29.51 -4.84
C ALA A 7 -4.11 28.50 -5.18
N ASN A 8 -3.73 27.37 -5.78
CA ASN A 8 -4.67 26.28 -6.05
C ASN A 8 -5.26 25.75 -4.74
N THR A 9 -6.57 25.48 -4.76
CA THR A 9 -7.30 24.92 -3.63
C THR A 9 -6.81 23.52 -3.30
N ARG A 10 -6.71 23.21 -2.00
CA ARG A 10 -6.35 21.88 -1.52
C ARG A 10 -7.48 21.25 -0.72
N VAL A 11 -7.71 19.97 -0.99
CA VAL A 11 -8.74 19.17 -0.32
C VAL A 11 -8.14 17.85 0.13
N PHE A 12 -8.78 17.19 1.08
CA PHE A 12 -8.30 15.91 1.60
C PHE A 12 -9.40 14.85 1.68
N PHE A 13 -8.97 13.58 1.63
CA PHE A 13 -9.73 12.42 2.03
C PHE A 13 -9.01 11.66 3.14
N ASP A 14 -9.71 11.38 4.24
CA ASP A 14 -9.30 10.38 5.22
C ASP A 14 -9.88 9.02 4.81
N MET A 15 -9.00 8.09 4.47
CA MET A 15 -9.36 6.80 3.93
C MET A 15 -9.43 5.73 5.00
N THR A 16 -10.38 4.81 4.85
CA THR A 16 -10.44 3.55 5.62
C THR A 16 -10.53 2.35 4.69
N MET A 17 -10.00 1.22 5.14
CA MET A 17 -10.12 -0.07 4.47
C MET A 17 -10.58 -1.12 5.47
N ALA A 18 -11.69 -1.81 5.17
CA ALA A 18 -12.31 -2.77 6.09
C ALA A 18 -12.55 -2.18 7.50
N GLY A 19 -12.93 -0.90 7.57
CA GLY A 19 -13.18 -0.17 8.82
C GLY A 19 -11.93 0.26 9.60
N LYS A 20 -10.72 -0.01 9.11
CA LYS A 20 -9.46 0.44 9.71
C LYS A 20 -8.96 1.70 9.00
N PRO A 21 -8.43 2.70 9.74
CA PRO A 21 -7.76 3.86 9.12
C PRO A 21 -6.66 3.41 8.18
N LEU A 22 -6.70 3.89 6.95
CA LEU A 22 -5.67 3.66 5.93
C LEU A 22 -4.70 4.84 5.85
N GLY A 23 -5.20 6.07 5.97
CA GLY A 23 -4.40 7.29 5.96
C GLY A 23 -5.10 8.44 5.24
N ARG A 24 -4.41 9.57 5.09
CA ARG A 24 -4.94 10.76 4.41
C ARG A 24 -4.35 10.90 3.01
N ILE A 25 -5.20 11.27 2.05
CA ILE A 25 -4.80 11.73 0.72
C ILE A 25 -5.09 13.23 0.63
N VAL A 26 -4.12 14.03 0.17
CA VAL A 26 -4.31 15.45 -0.12
C VAL A 26 -4.19 15.69 -1.60
N PHE A 27 -5.17 16.40 -2.16
CA PHE A 27 -5.23 16.78 -3.57
C PHE A 27 -5.01 18.28 -3.70
N GLU A 28 -4.28 18.66 -4.75
CA GLU A 28 -4.29 20.02 -5.28
C GLU A 28 -5.21 20.06 -6.50
N LEU A 29 -6.18 20.98 -6.50
CA LEU A 29 -7.14 21.14 -7.59
C LEU A 29 -6.67 22.24 -8.54
N PHE A 30 -6.72 21.99 -9.85
CA PHE A 30 -6.31 22.92 -10.90
C PHE A 30 -7.37 24.02 -11.11
N SER A 31 -7.65 24.76 -10.05
CA SER A 31 -8.77 25.71 -9.95
C SER A 31 -8.62 26.90 -10.89
N GLN A 32 -7.40 27.17 -11.36
CA GLN A 32 -7.13 28.19 -12.37
C GLN A 32 -7.44 27.72 -13.80
N ASP A 33 -7.27 26.42 -14.08
CA ASP A 33 -7.42 25.86 -15.42
C ASP A 33 -8.84 25.31 -15.65
N VAL A 34 -9.44 24.72 -14.63
CA VAL A 34 -10.78 24.10 -14.65
C VAL A 34 -11.60 24.50 -13.41
N PRO A 35 -11.92 25.81 -13.24
CA PRO A 35 -12.59 26.33 -12.05
C PRO A 35 -13.93 25.67 -11.74
N LYS A 36 -14.76 25.35 -12.75
CA LYS A 36 -16.06 24.70 -12.49
C LYS A 36 -15.89 23.29 -11.96
N THR A 37 -14.98 22.53 -12.56
CA THR A 37 -14.70 21.14 -12.20
C THR A 37 -14.06 21.07 -10.80
N ALA A 38 -13.10 21.97 -10.54
CA ALA A 38 -12.45 22.10 -9.23
C ALA A 38 -13.45 22.50 -8.14
N GLU A 39 -14.33 23.49 -8.39
CA GLU A 39 -15.35 23.93 -7.43
C GLU A 39 -16.37 22.82 -7.13
N ASN A 40 -16.78 22.03 -8.13
CA ASN A 40 -17.63 20.86 -7.92
C ASN A 40 -16.99 19.88 -6.93
N PHE A 41 -15.75 19.49 -7.18
CA PHE A 41 -15.06 18.53 -6.33
C PHE A 41 -14.81 19.09 -4.91
N ARG A 42 -14.39 20.35 -4.80
CA ARG A 42 -14.16 21.02 -3.51
C ARG A 42 -15.44 21.08 -2.67
N ALA A 43 -16.53 21.54 -3.24
CA ALA A 43 -17.82 21.63 -2.54
C ALA A 43 -18.36 20.26 -2.13
N LEU A 44 -18.13 19.21 -2.95
CA LEU A 44 -18.44 17.83 -2.59
C LEU A 44 -17.52 17.27 -1.49
N CYS A 45 -16.31 17.81 -1.31
CA CYS A 45 -15.46 17.48 -0.15
C CYS A 45 -15.96 18.14 1.13
N THR A 46 -16.50 19.37 1.07
CA THR A 46 -16.98 20.10 2.26
C THR A 46 -18.42 19.78 2.64
N GLY A 47 -19.25 19.33 1.69
CA GLY A 47 -20.67 19.11 1.88
C GLY A 47 -21.50 20.39 2.00
N GLU A 48 -20.92 21.56 1.70
CA GLU A 48 -21.54 22.86 1.99
C GLU A 48 -22.78 23.18 1.16
N LYS A 49 -22.99 22.48 0.03
CA LYS A 49 -24.14 22.68 -0.86
C LYS A 49 -25.40 21.95 -0.38
N GLY A 50 -25.34 21.24 0.74
CA GLY A 50 -26.50 20.63 1.37
C GLY A 50 -26.96 19.37 0.63
N VAL A 51 -28.25 19.30 0.30
CA VAL A 51 -28.92 18.12 -0.29
C VAL A 51 -29.16 18.36 -1.77
N GLY A 52 -28.79 17.38 -2.61
CA GLY A 52 -28.97 17.44 -4.07
C GLY A 52 -30.35 16.96 -4.53
N GLU A 53 -30.54 16.84 -5.84
CA GLU A 53 -31.80 16.42 -6.46
C GLU A 53 -32.11 14.95 -6.17
N SER A 54 -31.08 14.14 -5.88
CA SER A 54 -31.24 12.76 -5.42
C SER A 54 -31.85 12.63 -4.02
N GLY A 55 -31.97 13.73 -3.28
CA GLY A 55 -32.41 13.75 -1.88
C GLY A 55 -31.34 13.32 -0.88
N LEU A 56 -30.09 13.14 -1.32
CA LEU A 56 -28.95 12.82 -0.49
C LEU A 56 -27.99 14.01 -0.35
N PRO A 57 -27.17 14.06 0.72
CA PRO A 57 -26.15 15.10 0.85
C PRO A 57 -25.17 15.09 -0.32
N LEU A 58 -24.88 16.27 -0.87
CA LEU A 58 -23.82 16.53 -1.85
C LEU A 58 -22.45 16.46 -1.16
N HIS A 59 -22.05 15.27 -0.71
CA HIS A 59 -20.88 15.09 0.14
C HIS A 59 -20.20 13.73 -0.09
N TYR A 60 -18.87 13.72 -0.25
CA TYR A 60 -18.11 12.48 -0.42
C TYR A 60 -17.93 11.68 0.87
N LYS A 61 -18.15 12.26 2.04
CA LYS A 61 -18.03 11.56 3.32
C LYS A 61 -18.95 10.34 3.37
N GLY A 62 -18.34 9.17 3.59
CA GLY A 62 -19.02 7.87 3.59
C GLY A 62 -19.13 7.21 2.21
N SER A 63 -18.79 7.92 1.12
CA SER A 63 -18.74 7.34 -0.23
C SER A 63 -17.54 6.40 -0.38
N GLY A 64 -17.70 5.39 -1.24
CA GLY A 64 -16.70 4.35 -1.46
C GLY A 64 -16.06 4.40 -2.84
N PHE A 65 -14.87 3.82 -2.92
CA PHE A 65 -14.25 3.45 -4.19
C PHE A 65 -14.91 2.15 -4.67
N HIS A 66 -15.78 2.28 -5.67
CA HIS A 66 -16.62 1.17 -6.14
C HIS A 66 -15.99 0.37 -7.28
N ARG A 67 -14.90 0.89 -7.88
CA ARG A 67 -14.17 0.25 -8.98
C ARG A 67 -12.69 0.57 -8.90
N ILE A 68 -11.83 -0.43 -8.78
CA ILE A 68 -10.37 -0.27 -8.71
C ILE A 68 -9.72 -1.23 -9.71
N ILE A 69 -8.88 -0.71 -10.61
CA ILE A 69 -8.16 -1.52 -11.59
C ILE A 69 -6.67 -1.26 -11.41
N LYS A 70 -5.94 -2.31 -11.03
CA LYS A 70 -4.49 -2.26 -10.86
C LYS A 70 -3.82 -1.82 -12.17
N SER A 71 -2.80 -0.98 -12.04
CA SER A 71 -2.06 -0.37 -13.16
C SER A 71 -2.95 0.44 -14.11
N PHE A 72 -4.04 1.01 -13.58
CA PHE A 72 -4.92 1.88 -14.34
C PHE A 72 -5.45 3.03 -13.48
N MET A 73 -6.42 2.78 -12.60
CA MET A 73 -7.06 3.83 -11.79
C MET A 73 -7.87 3.30 -10.60
N CYS A 74 -8.15 4.20 -9.65
CA CYS A 74 -9.10 3.99 -8.55
C CYS A 74 -10.30 4.95 -8.71
N GLN A 75 -11.50 4.45 -8.91
CA GLN A 75 -12.73 5.24 -9.16
C GLN A 75 -13.68 5.24 -7.96
N GLY A 76 -14.19 6.43 -7.65
CA GLY A 76 -15.12 6.70 -6.55
C GLY A 76 -16.12 7.80 -6.88
N GLY A 77 -16.76 8.37 -5.86
CA GLY A 77 -17.62 9.56 -5.99
C GLY A 77 -19.09 9.29 -6.30
N ASP A 78 -19.51 8.03 -6.39
CA ASP A 78 -20.93 7.67 -6.39
C ASP A 78 -21.45 7.63 -4.94
N PHE A 79 -21.84 8.78 -4.41
CA PHE A 79 -22.41 8.91 -3.06
C PHE A 79 -23.91 8.57 -3.00
N THR A 80 -24.58 8.38 -4.13
CA THR A 80 -26.03 8.10 -4.14
C THR A 80 -26.35 6.61 -4.19
N ARG A 81 -25.60 5.83 -4.98
CA ARG A 81 -25.82 4.37 -5.14
C ARG A 81 -24.60 3.52 -4.77
N GLY A 82 -23.41 4.12 -4.72
CA GLY A 82 -22.17 3.44 -4.33
C GLY A 82 -21.72 2.31 -5.27
N ASN A 83 -22.17 2.30 -6.52
CA ASN A 83 -21.91 1.20 -7.47
C ASN A 83 -21.54 1.68 -8.89
N GLY A 84 -21.38 2.99 -9.09
CA GLY A 84 -21.02 3.60 -10.37
C GLY A 84 -22.21 3.99 -11.24
N THR A 85 -23.45 3.73 -10.81
CA THR A 85 -24.68 4.09 -11.55
C THR A 85 -25.34 5.37 -11.04
N GLY A 86 -24.77 6.00 -10.01
CA GLY A 86 -25.28 7.22 -9.39
C GLY A 86 -24.30 8.39 -9.44
N GLY A 87 -24.43 9.26 -8.44
CA GLY A 87 -23.75 10.55 -8.36
C GLY A 87 -24.52 11.69 -9.02
N GLU A 88 -24.28 12.91 -8.56
CA GLU A 88 -24.78 14.17 -9.13
C GLU A 88 -23.81 15.31 -8.78
N SER A 89 -23.74 16.34 -9.60
CA SER A 89 -22.87 17.49 -9.36
C SER A 89 -23.55 18.55 -8.49
N ILE A 90 -22.77 19.53 -8.02
CA ILE A 90 -23.33 20.72 -7.36
C ILE A 90 -24.15 21.62 -8.29
N TYR A 91 -24.13 21.36 -9.60
CA TYR A 91 -24.82 22.12 -10.64
C TYR A 91 -26.07 21.40 -11.18
N GLY A 92 -26.42 20.24 -10.62
CA GLY A 92 -27.49 19.34 -11.10
C GLY A 92 -26.94 17.94 -11.44
N GLU A 93 -27.75 17.08 -12.06
CA GLU A 93 -27.36 15.69 -12.38
C GLU A 93 -26.01 15.62 -13.13
N LYS A 94 -25.81 16.48 -14.14
CA LYS A 94 -24.62 16.52 -15.00
C LYS A 94 -24.19 17.94 -15.37
N PHE A 95 -22.91 18.12 -15.68
CA PHE A 95 -22.34 19.34 -16.26
C PHE A 95 -21.34 19.05 -17.40
N GLU A 96 -21.02 20.08 -18.17
CA GLU A 96 -20.18 20.02 -19.37
C GLU A 96 -18.71 19.65 -19.11
N ASP A 97 -18.02 19.19 -20.15
CA ASP A 97 -16.54 19.08 -20.13
C ASP A 97 -15.94 20.48 -20.24
N GLU A 98 -15.17 20.89 -19.22
CA GLU A 98 -14.66 22.26 -19.15
C GLU A 98 -13.51 22.53 -20.13
N ASN A 99 -12.43 21.72 -20.08
CA ASN A 99 -11.41 21.64 -21.13
C ASN A 99 -10.54 20.37 -20.97
N PHE A 100 -9.64 20.14 -21.93
CA PHE A 100 -8.72 18.99 -21.97
C PHE A 100 -7.25 19.42 -22.07
N THR A 101 -6.90 20.53 -21.41
CA THR A 101 -5.56 21.12 -21.41
C THR A 101 -4.53 20.15 -20.84
N HIS A 102 -4.85 19.55 -19.69
CA HIS A 102 -4.02 18.56 -19.02
C HIS A 102 -4.22 17.17 -19.65
N LYS A 103 -3.12 16.44 -19.85
CA LYS A 103 -3.12 15.06 -20.36
C LYS A 103 -2.98 14.07 -19.21
N HIS A 104 -3.37 12.82 -19.43
CA HIS A 104 -3.19 11.75 -18.46
C HIS A 104 -1.79 11.14 -18.56
N ASP A 105 -0.79 12.02 -18.54
CA ASP A 105 0.63 11.69 -18.71
C ASP A 105 1.33 11.47 -17.38
N LYS A 106 0.62 11.56 -16.25
CA LYS A 106 1.16 11.34 -14.90
C LYS A 106 0.36 10.33 -14.09
N HIS A 107 1.07 9.74 -13.15
CA HIS A 107 0.47 9.04 -12.02
C HIS A 107 -0.22 10.03 -11.07
N PHE A 108 -1.26 9.55 -10.40
CA PHE A 108 -1.98 10.25 -9.35
C PHE A 108 -2.68 11.54 -9.79
N LEU A 109 -3.02 11.63 -11.07
CA LEU A 109 -3.92 12.67 -11.57
C LEU A 109 -5.35 12.36 -11.14
N LEU A 110 -6.07 13.42 -10.78
CA LEU A 110 -7.48 13.39 -10.45
C LEU A 110 -8.28 13.82 -11.68
N SER A 111 -9.21 12.99 -12.14
CA SER A 111 -9.93 13.19 -13.39
C SER A 111 -11.40 12.76 -13.31
N MET A 112 -12.28 13.41 -14.07
CA MET A 112 -13.72 13.17 -14.02
C MET A 112 -14.09 11.85 -14.70
N ALA A 113 -14.88 11.02 -14.04
CA ALA A 113 -15.57 9.91 -14.71
C ALA A 113 -16.84 10.43 -15.39
N ASN A 114 -17.13 9.92 -16.59
CA ASN A 114 -18.32 10.28 -17.36
C ASN A 114 -18.82 9.09 -18.20
N ALA A 115 -20.01 9.24 -18.78
CA ALA A 115 -20.65 8.27 -19.67
C ALA A 115 -20.67 8.76 -21.13
N GLY A 116 -19.68 9.58 -21.50
CA GLY A 116 -19.62 10.28 -22.78
C GLY A 116 -19.54 11.81 -22.61
N PRO A 117 -19.45 12.57 -23.72
CA PRO A 117 -19.25 14.02 -23.68
C PRO A 117 -20.30 14.76 -22.83
N ALA A 118 -19.86 15.71 -22.03
CA ALA A 118 -20.69 16.58 -21.19
C ALA A 118 -21.61 15.82 -20.21
N THR A 119 -21.11 14.73 -19.62
CA THR A 119 -21.85 13.94 -18.62
C THR A 119 -21.11 13.83 -17.27
N ASN A 120 -20.38 14.87 -16.90
CA ASN A 120 -19.67 14.93 -15.62
C ASN A 120 -20.66 15.08 -14.47
N GLY A 121 -20.54 14.27 -13.42
CA GLY A 121 -21.36 14.33 -12.21
C GLY A 121 -20.50 14.54 -10.97
N SER A 122 -20.54 13.58 -10.03
CA SER A 122 -19.63 13.52 -8.88
C SER A 122 -18.59 12.41 -8.96
N GLN A 123 -18.69 11.50 -9.93
CA GLN A 123 -17.75 10.40 -10.02
C GLN A 123 -16.40 10.90 -10.57
N PHE A 124 -15.33 10.37 -9.98
CA PHE A 124 -13.96 10.71 -10.33
C PHE A 124 -13.09 9.46 -10.28
N PHE A 125 -11.91 9.54 -10.87
CA PHE A 125 -10.88 8.54 -10.69
C PHE A 125 -9.52 9.18 -10.43
N ILE A 126 -8.67 8.44 -9.72
CA ILE A 126 -7.27 8.76 -9.48
C ILE A 126 -6.44 7.80 -10.35
N THR A 127 -5.59 8.34 -11.24
CA THR A 127 -4.73 7.50 -12.10
C THR A 127 -3.63 6.82 -11.29
N THR A 128 -3.30 5.58 -11.66
CA THR A 128 -2.17 4.83 -11.09
C THR A 128 -1.24 4.28 -12.17
N ALA A 129 -1.46 4.71 -13.42
CA ALA A 129 -0.59 4.53 -14.57
C ALA A 129 -0.79 5.73 -15.53
N LEU A 130 0.03 5.80 -16.59
CA LEU A 130 -0.21 6.71 -17.70
C LEU A 130 -1.41 6.20 -18.51
N THR A 131 -2.39 7.07 -18.78
CA THR A 131 -3.64 6.67 -19.45
C THR A 131 -3.96 7.57 -20.64
N PRO A 132 -3.07 7.70 -21.64
CA PRO A 132 -3.26 8.62 -22.77
C PRO A 132 -4.50 8.30 -23.63
N HIS A 133 -5.02 7.06 -23.54
CA HIS A 133 -6.27 6.67 -24.21
C HIS A 133 -7.52 7.37 -23.62
N LEU A 134 -7.39 8.02 -22.46
CA LEU A 134 -8.42 8.85 -21.81
C LEU A 134 -8.32 10.34 -22.17
N ASP A 135 -7.26 10.75 -22.88
CA ASP A 135 -7.07 12.14 -23.28
C ASP A 135 -8.20 12.63 -24.17
N ASN A 136 -8.63 13.87 -23.92
CA ASN A 136 -9.75 14.53 -24.59
C ASN A 136 -11.11 13.84 -24.38
N LYS A 137 -11.21 12.93 -23.41
CA LYS A 137 -12.46 12.26 -23.02
C LYS A 137 -12.83 12.53 -21.57
N HIS A 138 -11.85 12.70 -20.71
CA HIS A 138 -12.02 12.96 -19.28
C HIS A 138 -11.27 14.23 -18.88
N VAL A 139 -11.93 15.11 -18.12
CA VAL A 139 -11.35 16.37 -17.65
C VAL A 139 -10.41 16.06 -16.49
N VAL A 140 -9.11 16.29 -16.67
CA VAL A 140 -8.12 16.25 -15.59
C VAL A 140 -8.19 17.55 -14.81
N PHE A 141 -8.40 17.47 -13.49
CA PHE A 141 -8.71 18.64 -12.66
C PHE A 141 -7.93 18.73 -11.34
N GLY A 142 -7.00 17.81 -11.09
CA GLY A 142 -6.11 17.90 -9.94
C GLY A 142 -5.05 16.83 -9.91
N ILE A 143 -4.27 16.81 -8.83
CA ILE A 143 -3.22 15.82 -8.60
C ILE A 143 -3.08 15.53 -7.10
N VAL A 144 -2.68 14.31 -6.75
CA VAL A 144 -2.32 13.96 -5.37
C VAL A 144 -0.98 14.58 -4.99
N LYS A 145 -0.97 15.34 -3.89
CA LYS A 145 0.23 15.95 -3.30
C LYS A 145 0.73 15.21 -2.07
N GLN A 146 -0.16 14.55 -1.32
CA GLN A 146 0.18 13.75 -0.15
C GLN A 146 -0.63 12.45 -0.14
N GLY A 147 -0.02 11.36 0.34
CA GLY A 147 -0.71 10.08 0.47
C GLY A 147 -0.70 9.26 -0.81
N LYS A 148 0.30 9.41 -1.68
CA LYS A 148 0.45 8.57 -2.88
C LYS A 148 0.55 7.08 -2.54
N ASN A 149 1.21 6.76 -1.43
CA ASN A 149 1.28 5.42 -0.86
C ASN A 149 -0.11 4.86 -0.48
N ILE A 150 -1.05 5.72 -0.07
CA ILE A 150 -2.44 5.34 0.23
C ILE A 150 -3.17 4.97 -1.05
N VAL A 151 -3.02 5.77 -2.11
CA VAL A 151 -3.58 5.46 -3.44
C VAL A 151 -3.03 4.13 -3.97
N ARG A 152 -1.72 3.91 -3.84
CA ARG A 152 -1.10 2.63 -4.22
C ARG A 152 -1.57 1.45 -3.35
N ALA A 153 -1.80 1.66 -2.06
CA ALA A 153 -2.39 0.63 -1.20
C ALA A 153 -3.82 0.28 -1.63
N MET A 154 -4.62 1.29 -2.00
CA MET A 154 -5.97 1.11 -2.54
C MET A 154 -5.93 0.36 -3.88
N GLU A 155 -5.01 0.69 -4.77
CA GLU A 155 -4.83 0.01 -6.05
C GLU A 155 -4.53 -1.49 -5.90
N HIS A 156 -3.80 -1.88 -4.85
CA HIS A 156 -3.36 -3.25 -4.60
C HIS A 156 -4.38 -4.10 -3.82
N VAL A 157 -5.57 -3.57 -3.51
CA VAL A 157 -6.60 -4.37 -2.85
C VAL A 157 -7.10 -5.47 -3.77
N PRO A 158 -7.47 -6.64 -3.23
CA PRO A 158 -8.14 -7.66 -4.02
C PRO A 158 -9.47 -7.13 -4.54
N THR A 159 -9.74 -7.35 -5.82
CA THR A 159 -10.99 -6.97 -6.49
C THR A 159 -11.74 -8.22 -6.95
N GLY A 160 -13.06 -8.13 -6.93
CA GLY A 160 -13.97 -9.18 -7.35
C GLY A 160 -14.60 -8.86 -8.71
N GLU A 161 -15.85 -9.26 -8.88
CA GLU A 161 -16.62 -8.99 -10.10
C GLU A 161 -16.73 -7.48 -10.37
N SER A 162 -16.64 -7.10 -11.66
CA SER A 162 -16.68 -5.70 -12.11
C SER A 162 -15.63 -4.79 -11.46
N ASP A 163 -14.46 -5.35 -11.12
CA ASP A 163 -13.34 -4.63 -10.50
C ASP A 163 -13.68 -4.00 -9.14
N LYS A 164 -14.73 -4.49 -8.47
CA LYS A 164 -15.16 -3.98 -7.16
C LYS A 164 -14.21 -4.47 -6.06
N PRO A 165 -13.71 -3.61 -5.16
CA PRO A 165 -12.90 -4.04 -4.02
C PRO A 165 -13.64 -5.08 -3.15
N VAL A 166 -12.97 -6.19 -2.82
CA VAL A 166 -13.51 -7.23 -1.94
C VAL A 166 -13.75 -6.70 -0.53
N HIS A 167 -12.85 -5.83 -0.07
CA HIS A 167 -13.00 -5.11 1.18
C HIS A 167 -13.37 -3.65 0.91
N PRO A 168 -14.34 -3.07 1.63
CA PRO A 168 -14.73 -1.69 1.43
C PRO A 168 -13.56 -0.72 1.63
N VAL A 169 -13.34 0.15 0.64
CA VAL A 169 -12.43 1.29 0.66
C VAL A 169 -13.28 2.55 0.67
N ILE A 170 -13.32 3.24 1.82
CA ILE A 170 -14.30 4.29 2.12
C ILE A 170 -13.60 5.59 2.47
N ILE A 171 -14.14 6.71 1.97
CA ILE A 171 -13.79 8.07 2.39
C ILE A 171 -14.47 8.29 3.74
N ALA A 172 -13.74 8.11 4.83
CA ALA A 172 -14.26 8.24 6.19
C ALA A 172 -14.52 9.71 6.58
N ASP A 173 -13.66 10.61 6.10
CA ASP A 173 -13.85 12.04 6.23
C ASP A 173 -13.24 12.78 5.03
N CYS A 174 -13.71 13.99 4.76
CA CYS A 174 -13.19 14.82 3.69
C CYS A 174 -13.43 16.31 3.97
N GLY A 175 -12.68 17.17 3.28
CA GLY A 175 -12.84 18.61 3.43
C GLY A 175 -11.79 19.42 2.68
N GLU A 176 -11.87 20.73 2.85
CA GLU A 176 -10.92 21.70 2.33
C GLU A 176 -9.84 22.04 3.37
N ILE A 177 -8.60 22.26 2.91
CA ILE A 177 -7.47 22.65 3.77
C ILE A 177 -7.35 24.17 3.76
N ALA A 178 -7.63 24.80 4.91
CA ALA A 178 -7.66 26.26 5.04
C ALA A 178 -6.29 26.94 4.85
N ASP A 179 -5.18 26.27 5.19
CA ASP A 179 -3.82 26.78 4.98
C ASP A 179 -3.06 25.93 3.96
N ALA A 180 -3.35 26.17 2.68
CA ALA A 180 -2.73 25.44 1.58
C ALA A 180 -1.19 25.62 1.55
N ALA A 181 -0.67 26.75 2.00
CA ALA A 181 0.77 27.03 2.04
C ALA A 181 1.49 26.21 3.12
N ALA A 182 0.92 26.11 4.32
CA ALA A 182 1.45 25.24 5.37
C ALA A 182 1.34 23.75 5.00
N SER A 183 0.25 23.36 4.32
CA SER A 183 0.10 22.01 3.77
C SER A 183 1.18 21.71 2.72
N ALA A 184 1.53 22.67 1.86
CA ALA A 184 2.54 22.47 0.82
C ALA A 184 3.93 22.11 1.37
N ALA A 185 4.28 22.60 2.57
CA ALA A 185 5.52 22.22 3.24
C ALA A 185 5.59 20.73 3.64
N GLN A 186 4.44 20.04 3.63
CA GLN A 186 4.30 18.61 3.98
C GLN A 186 4.03 17.75 2.75
N ASP A 187 4.13 18.32 1.55
CA ASP A 187 3.94 17.55 0.32
C ASP A 187 4.90 16.36 0.30
N ASP A 188 4.42 15.26 -0.27
CA ASP A 188 5.27 14.11 -0.53
C ASP A 188 6.48 14.65 -1.31
N GLN A 189 7.66 14.60 -0.69
CA GLN A 189 8.89 15.19 -1.25
C GLN A 189 9.22 14.64 -2.64
N TYR A 190 8.65 13.49 -2.95
CA TYR A 190 8.59 12.94 -4.27
C TYR A 190 7.44 13.54 -5.09
N GLU A 191 7.70 14.62 -5.83
CA GLU A 191 6.89 14.99 -6.98
C GLU A 191 7.39 14.23 -8.21
N TRP A 192 6.53 13.37 -8.77
CA TRP A 192 6.79 12.71 -10.03
C TRP A 192 6.80 13.77 -11.14
N SER A 193 7.99 14.24 -11.53
CA SER A 193 8.18 15.27 -12.54
C SER A 193 8.25 14.73 -13.97
N GLY A 194 7.89 13.45 -14.17
CA GLY A 194 7.99 12.74 -15.45
C GLY A 194 8.77 11.43 -15.30
N PRO A 195 9.22 10.85 -16.42
CA PRO A 195 10.04 9.63 -16.42
C PRO A 195 11.32 9.82 -15.61
N MET A 196 11.38 9.28 -14.40
CA MET A 196 12.67 9.03 -13.77
C MET A 196 13.32 7.84 -14.46
N VAL A 197 14.52 8.04 -14.97
CA VAL A 197 15.36 6.94 -15.44
C VAL A 197 16.17 6.39 -14.29
N ALA A 198 16.56 5.12 -14.37
CA ALA A 198 17.29 4.40 -13.33
C ALA A 198 18.52 5.17 -12.76
N GLY A 199 19.18 6.01 -13.58
CA GLY A 199 20.31 6.85 -13.15
C GLY A 199 19.95 8.01 -12.21
N ASP A 200 18.69 8.46 -12.21
CA ASP A 200 18.22 9.53 -11.31
C ASP A 200 17.88 9.00 -9.90
N ALA A 201 17.74 7.68 -9.75
CA ALA A 201 17.36 6.99 -8.53
C ALA A 201 18.55 6.66 -7.59
N GLU A 202 19.75 7.18 -7.87
CA GLU A 202 20.96 6.94 -7.06
C GLU A 202 20.91 7.61 -5.67
N SER A 203 19.95 8.50 -5.42
CA SER A 203 19.69 9.02 -4.07
C SER A 203 18.64 8.16 -3.34
N VAL A 204 19.10 7.46 -2.30
CA VAL A 204 18.27 6.58 -1.44
C VAL A 204 17.00 7.28 -0.92
N ASP A 205 17.09 8.58 -0.63
CA ASP A 205 16.02 9.35 -0.01
C ASP A 205 14.97 9.87 -1.00
N ASN A 206 15.24 9.86 -2.31
CA ASN A 206 14.32 10.34 -3.35
C ASN A 206 13.82 9.23 -4.29
N THR A 207 13.59 8.03 -3.74
CA THR A 207 13.04 6.91 -4.48
C THR A 207 11.56 6.73 -4.15
N PRO A 208 10.69 6.47 -5.13
CA PRO A 208 9.27 6.23 -4.88
C PRO A 208 9.02 5.13 -3.86
N ASP A 209 7.87 5.14 -3.20
CA ASP A 209 7.51 4.04 -2.31
C ASP A 209 7.21 2.75 -3.08
N PHE A 210 6.75 2.86 -4.32
CA PHE A 210 6.40 1.76 -5.20
C PHE A 210 7.26 1.82 -6.46
N PRO A 211 8.04 0.77 -6.78
CA PRO A 211 8.90 0.75 -7.95
C PRO A 211 8.20 1.08 -9.27
N GLU A 212 6.92 0.76 -9.40
CA GLU A 212 6.10 1.01 -10.59
C GLU A 212 5.95 2.50 -10.90
N ASP A 213 6.20 3.38 -9.93
CA ASP A 213 6.28 4.82 -10.14
C ASP A 213 7.54 5.24 -10.94
N LEU A 214 8.52 4.34 -11.13
CA LEU A 214 9.68 4.55 -11.99
C LEU A 214 9.40 4.02 -13.40
N ASN A 215 9.45 4.90 -14.41
CA ASN A 215 9.17 4.50 -15.81
C ASN A 215 10.07 3.38 -16.31
N ASP A 216 11.32 3.35 -15.86
CA ASP A 216 12.31 2.36 -16.21
C ASP A 216 12.76 1.52 -15.00
N ALA A 217 11.84 1.23 -14.07
CA ALA A 217 12.13 0.39 -12.89
C ALA A 217 12.87 -0.90 -13.26
N HIS A 218 12.43 -1.55 -14.35
CA HIS A 218 13.02 -2.76 -14.91
C HIS A 218 14.47 -2.61 -15.39
N LYS A 219 14.93 -1.38 -15.66
CA LYS A 219 16.32 -1.08 -16.06
C LYS A 219 17.24 -0.82 -14.88
N LEU A 220 16.73 -0.76 -13.63
CA LEU A 220 17.61 -0.66 -12.47
C LEU A 220 18.59 -1.84 -12.45
N SER A 221 19.86 -1.57 -12.20
CA SER A 221 20.86 -2.63 -12.02
C SER A 221 20.61 -3.37 -10.70
N ALA A 222 21.12 -4.59 -10.57
CA ALA A 222 20.96 -5.33 -9.31
C ALA A 222 21.65 -4.60 -8.15
N ASP A 223 22.81 -3.99 -8.41
CA ASP A 223 23.55 -3.22 -7.42
C ASP A 223 22.75 -2.01 -6.91
N ALA A 224 22.07 -1.29 -7.82
CA ALA A 224 21.20 -0.17 -7.44
C ALA A 224 20.01 -0.63 -6.58
N VAL A 225 19.35 -1.71 -7.00
CA VAL A 225 18.23 -2.30 -6.24
C VAL A 225 18.67 -2.77 -4.85
N ILE A 226 19.83 -3.44 -4.76
CA ILE A 226 20.39 -3.91 -3.48
C ILE A 226 20.75 -2.73 -2.59
N ALA A 227 21.43 -1.71 -3.10
CA ALA A 227 21.83 -0.53 -2.33
C ALA A 227 20.62 0.23 -1.76
N LEU A 228 19.58 0.42 -2.57
CA LEU A 228 18.33 1.04 -2.14
C LEU A 228 17.65 0.22 -1.05
N ALA A 229 17.50 -1.09 -1.28
CA ALA A 229 16.88 -1.99 -0.32
C ALA A 229 17.64 -2.04 1.01
N ASP A 230 18.97 -2.06 0.97
CA ASP A 230 19.80 -2.02 2.17
C ASP A 230 19.63 -0.73 2.96
N ALA A 231 19.57 0.40 2.28
CA ALA A 231 19.39 1.68 2.95
C ALA A 231 17.99 1.79 3.58
N GLN A 232 16.94 1.33 2.88
CA GLN A 232 15.59 1.24 3.48
C GLN A 232 15.56 0.25 4.64
N ARG A 233 16.25 -0.89 4.55
CA ARG A 233 16.39 -1.84 5.67
C ARG A 233 17.10 -1.21 6.87
N LEU A 234 18.15 -0.42 6.66
CA LEU A 234 18.84 0.30 7.74
C LEU A 234 17.94 1.35 8.40
N ASN A 235 17.18 2.10 7.61
CA ASN A 235 16.17 3.03 8.12
C ASN A 235 15.08 2.29 8.93
N GLY A 236 14.63 1.13 8.44
CA GLY A 236 13.71 0.26 9.16
C GLY A 236 14.29 -0.26 10.48
N ASN A 237 15.58 -0.60 10.51
CA ASN A 237 16.27 -1.02 11.74
C ASN A 237 16.32 0.12 12.76
N ALA A 238 16.58 1.34 12.32
CA ALA A 238 16.59 2.52 13.19
C ALA A 238 15.20 2.77 13.79
N ALA A 239 14.15 2.75 12.95
CA ALA A 239 12.76 2.88 13.40
C ALA A 239 12.35 1.77 14.37
N PHE A 240 12.74 0.51 14.10
CA PHE A 240 12.46 -0.62 14.98
C PHE A 240 13.11 -0.47 16.35
N LYS A 241 14.38 -0.02 16.40
CA LYS A 241 15.10 0.26 17.65
C LYS A 241 14.45 1.40 18.44
N ALA A 242 13.87 2.38 17.76
CA ALA A 242 13.12 3.47 18.36
C ALA A 242 11.69 3.06 18.81
N GLY A 243 11.26 1.82 18.57
CA GLY A 243 9.92 1.34 18.90
C GLY A 243 8.83 1.74 17.90
N HIS A 244 9.19 2.41 16.79
CA HIS A 244 8.26 2.81 15.74
C HIS A 244 8.00 1.65 14.78
N LEU A 245 7.17 0.70 15.21
CA LEU A 245 6.94 -0.56 14.49
C LEU A 245 6.33 -0.35 13.09
N ASP A 246 5.36 0.56 12.95
CA ASP A 246 4.72 0.84 11.66
C ASP A 246 5.70 1.48 10.66
N ALA A 247 6.50 2.43 11.12
CA ALA A 247 7.55 3.02 10.31
C ALA A 247 8.59 1.96 9.88
N ALA A 248 8.97 1.05 10.78
CA ALA A 248 9.86 -0.06 10.45
C ALA A 248 9.24 -0.99 9.40
N ALA A 249 7.96 -1.37 9.55
CA ALA A 249 7.24 -2.21 8.61
C ALA A 249 7.22 -1.57 7.21
N THR A 250 6.89 -0.28 7.11
CA THR A 250 6.86 0.45 5.83
C THR A 250 8.22 0.42 5.13
N LYS A 251 9.32 0.61 5.88
CA LYS A 251 10.67 0.60 5.32
C LYS A 251 11.10 -0.78 4.83
N TYR A 252 10.82 -1.85 5.58
CA TYR A 252 11.11 -3.21 5.10
C TYR A 252 10.24 -3.60 3.90
N ALA A 253 8.97 -3.22 3.89
CA ALA A 253 8.09 -3.47 2.75
C ALA A 253 8.59 -2.76 1.49
N LYS A 254 9.08 -1.52 1.61
CA LYS A 254 9.72 -0.80 0.50
C LYS A 254 10.97 -1.52 0.00
N ALA A 255 11.86 -1.94 0.89
CA ALA A 255 13.06 -2.70 0.52
C ALA A 255 12.71 -3.98 -0.27
N LEU A 256 11.69 -4.72 0.19
CA LEU A 256 11.23 -5.94 -0.49
C LEU A 256 10.66 -5.65 -1.88
N ARG A 257 9.81 -4.61 -2.04
CA ARG A 257 9.25 -4.23 -3.35
C ARG A 257 10.33 -3.97 -4.39
N TYR A 258 11.39 -3.25 -4.01
CA TYR A 258 12.49 -2.98 -4.93
C TYR A 258 13.26 -4.25 -5.30
N LEU A 259 13.58 -5.11 -4.32
CA LEU A 259 14.25 -6.39 -4.59
C LEU A 259 13.39 -7.31 -5.49
N ASP A 260 12.07 -7.25 -5.35
CA ASP A 260 11.12 -8.02 -6.14
C ASP A 260 11.15 -7.71 -7.63
N LEU A 261 11.61 -6.51 -8.03
CA LEU A 261 11.83 -6.16 -9.45
C LEU A 261 12.72 -7.16 -10.18
N LYS A 262 13.65 -7.82 -9.47
CA LYS A 262 14.58 -8.79 -10.04
C LYS A 262 14.43 -10.19 -9.44
N ALA A 263 14.06 -10.28 -8.17
CA ALA A 263 13.93 -11.57 -7.49
C ALA A 263 12.72 -12.39 -7.96
N ASN A 264 11.69 -11.77 -8.54
CA ASN A 264 10.51 -12.47 -9.02
C ASN A 264 10.68 -13.03 -10.44
N ASP A 265 11.64 -12.52 -11.20
CA ASP A 265 11.92 -12.96 -12.56
C ASP A 265 13.44 -13.00 -12.79
N LYS A 266 14.00 -14.22 -12.74
CA LYS A 266 15.43 -14.47 -12.95
C LYS A 266 15.92 -13.95 -14.31
N SER A 267 15.05 -13.84 -15.32
CA SER A 267 15.42 -13.32 -16.65
C SER A 267 15.75 -11.82 -16.65
N LEU A 268 15.39 -11.10 -15.58
CA LEU A 268 15.74 -9.70 -15.37
C LEU A 268 17.13 -9.51 -14.73
N CYS A 269 17.85 -10.61 -14.46
CA CYS A 269 19.22 -10.60 -13.99
C CYS A 269 20.19 -10.96 -15.13
N SER A 270 21.40 -10.40 -15.11
CA SER A 270 22.43 -10.69 -16.12
C SER A 270 22.87 -12.16 -16.13
N ASP A 271 22.92 -12.76 -14.94
CA ASP A 271 23.39 -14.12 -14.71
C ASP A 271 22.87 -14.66 -13.36
N ASP A 272 23.16 -15.94 -13.11
CA ASP A 272 22.79 -16.65 -11.90
C ASP A 272 23.40 -16.03 -10.64
N ALA A 273 24.63 -15.47 -10.73
CA ALA A 273 25.29 -14.87 -9.59
C ALA A 273 24.62 -13.55 -9.18
N GLU A 274 24.22 -12.72 -10.15
CA GLU A 274 23.42 -11.52 -9.91
C GLU A 274 22.08 -11.86 -9.25
N TYR A 275 21.35 -12.83 -9.78
CA TYR A 275 20.09 -13.29 -9.19
C TYR A 275 20.27 -13.76 -7.75
N THR A 276 21.29 -14.59 -7.47
CA THR A 276 21.59 -15.06 -6.12
C THR A 276 21.93 -13.91 -5.16
N ARG A 277 22.67 -12.88 -5.61
CA ARG A 277 22.95 -11.68 -4.79
C ARG A 277 21.67 -10.92 -4.42
N VAL A 278 20.76 -10.71 -5.38
CA VAL A 278 19.47 -10.04 -5.13
C VAL A 278 18.63 -10.86 -4.14
N CYS A 279 18.54 -12.18 -4.34
CA CYS A 279 17.83 -13.07 -3.41
C CYS A 279 18.45 -13.05 -2.01
N ALA A 280 19.79 -13.06 -1.89
CA ALA A 280 20.48 -12.96 -0.62
C ALA A 280 20.16 -11.64 0.11
N ALA A 281 20.03 -10.52 -0.62
CA ALA A 281 19.62 -9.23 -0.06
C ALA A 281 18.16 -9.22 0.45
N LYS A 282 17.27 -10.08 -0.08
CA LYS A 282 15.90 -10.24 0.44
C LYS A 282 15.85 -10.88 1.82
N VAL A 283 16.75 -11.81 2.11
CA VAL A 283 16.78 -12.58 3.37
C VAL A 283 16.68 -11.67 4.61
N PRO A 284 17.58 -10.71 4.86
CA PRO A 284 17.53 -9.89 6.06
C PRO A 284 16.28 -8.98 6.09
N CYS A 285 15.76 -8.55 4.93
CA CYS A 285 14.55 -7.76 4.82
C CYS A 285 13.30 -8.57 5.25
N LEU A 286 13.13 -9.78 4.71
CA LEU A 286 12.03 -10.70 5.07
C LEU A 286 12.07 -11.04 6.56
N LEU A 287 13.27 -11.37 7.04
CA LEU A 287 13.55 -11.69 8.42
C LEU A 287 13.16 -10.53 9.37
N ASN A 288 13.58 -9.31 9.05
CA ASN A 288 13.24 -8.15 9.88
C ASN A 288 11.75 -7.80 9.80
N ALA A 289 11.13 -7.90 8.62
CA ALA A 289 9.69 -7.73 8.46
C ALA A 289 8.89 -8.76 9.28
N ALA A 290 9.31 -10.04 9.29
CA ALA A 290 8.70 -11.07 10.12
C ALA A 290 8.80 -10.72 11.61
N GLN A 291 9.94 -10.18 12.04
CA GLN A 291 10.14 -9.75 13.43
C GLN A 291 9.21 -8.61 13.84
N VAL A 292 8.98 -7.63 12.97
CA VAL A 292 8.04 -6.53 13.20
C VAL A 292 6.62 -7.08 13.33
N ASN A 293 6.20 -7.94 12.41
CA ASN A 293 4.88 -8.55 12.43
C ASN A 293 4.63 -9.38 13.70
N LEU A 294 5.64 -10.12 14.20
CA LEU A 294 5.55 -10.80 15.49
C LEU A 294 5.32 -9.82 16.65
N LYS A 295 5.98 -8.66 16.65
CA LYS A 295 5.80 -7.61 17.68
C LYS A 295 4.42 -6.97 17.61
N GLN A 296 3.81 -6.91 16.43
CA GLN A 296 2.47 -6.38 16.21
C GLN A 296 1.35 -7.44 16.31
N ALA A 297 1.67 -8.66 16.75
CA ALA A 297 0.75 -9.80 16.79
C ALA A 297 0.11 -10.15 15.43
N GLN A 298 0.74 -9.78 14.32
CA GLN A 298 0.34 -10.15 12.95
C GLN A 298 0.95 -11.50 12.59
N TYR A 299 0.54 -12.55 13.31
CA TYR A 299 1.19 -13.86 13.24
C TYR A 299 1.09 -14.54 11.87
N ALA A 300 -0.03 -14.39 11.17
CA ALA A 300 -0.20 -14.94 9.82
C ALA A 300 0.82 -14.32 8.85
N GLN A 301 0.99 -12.99 8.89
CA GLN A 301 1.96 -12.30 8.05
C GLN A 301 3.41 -12.66 8.42
N ALA A 302 3.70 -12.77 9.72
CA ALA A 302 5.02 -13.21 10.18
C ALA A 302 5.37 -14.63 9.70
N ARG A 303 4.39 -15.54 9.67
CA ARG A 303 4.54 -16.91 9.13
C ARG A 303 4.92 -16.86 7.66
N GLU A 304 4.15 -16.15 6.84
CA GLU A 304 4.41 -16.05 5.39
C GLU A 304 5.81 -15.49 5.11
N LEU A 305 6.20 -14.40 5.77
CA LEU A 305 7.52 -13.78 5.58
C LEU A 305 8.67 -14.71 5.99
N ALA A 306 8.50 -15.49 7.07
CA ALA A 306 9.50 -16.47 7.49
C ALA A 306 9.59 -17.67 6.53
N MET A 307 8.45 -18.12 5.98
CA MET A 307 8.41 -19.18 4.97
C MET A 307 9.03 -18.73 3.64
N ASP A 308 8.78 -17.49 3.22
CA ASP A 308 9.38 -16.90 2.03
C ASP A 308 10.91 -16.89 2.13
N ALA A 309 11.44 -16.51 3.30
CA ALA A 309 12.88 -16.53 3.55
C ALA A 309 13.48 -17.95 3.51
N LEU A 310 12.72 -18.98 3.88
CA LEU A 310 13.16 -20.37 3.94
C LEU A 310 13.07 -21.10 2.60
N TYR A 311 11.99 -20.85 1.85
CA TYR A 311 11.54 -21.76 0.80
C TYR A 311 11.34 -21.10 -0.57
N LYS A 312 11.24 -19.77 -0.66
CA LYS A 312 11.03 -19.07 -1.94
C LYS A 312 12.31 -18.48 -2.54
N LEU A 313 13.46 -18.66 -1.88
CA LEU A 313 14.76 -18.18 -2.35
C LEU A 313 15.67 -19.38 -2.67
N PRO A 314 16.68 -19.20 -3.54
CA PRO A 314 17.69 -20.22 -3.79
C PRO A 314 18.31 -20.75 -2.50
N GLY A 315 18.46 -22.08 -2.40
CA GLY A 315 18.83 -22.75 -1.15
C GLY A 315 20.24 -22.40 -0.63
N ASP A 316 21.11 -21.93 -1.51
CA ASP A 316 22.46 -21.42 -1.25
C ASP A 316 22.48 -19.96 -0.77
N ALA A 317 21.40 -19.20 -0.99
CA ALA A 317 21.30 -17.80 -0.57
C ALA A 317 21.12 -17.62 0.95
N LEU A 318 20.76 -18.69 1.69
CA LEU A 318 20.40 -18.62 3.10
C LEU A 318 21.50 -19.21 4.00
N ALA A 319 22.28 -18.34 4.64
CA ALA A 319 23.26 -18.75 5.64
C ALA A 319 22.61 -19.49 6.83
N VAL A 320 23.35 -20.38 7.48
CA VAL A 320 22.86 -21.19 8.62
C VAL A 320 22.25 -20.29 9.70
N ALA A 321 22.92 -19.18 10.05
CA ALA A 321 22.43 -18.25 11.06
C ALA A 321 21.07 -17.63 10.69
N ASP A 322 20.84 -17.32 9.41
CA ASP A 322 19.59 -16.73 8.94
C ASP A 322 18.49 -17.78 8.81
N ARG A 323 18.84 -19.02 8.43
CA ARG A 323 17.93 -20.16 8.47
C ARG A 323 17.45 -20.45 9.90
N THR A 324 18.35 -20.41 10.89
CA THR A 324 18.01 -20.53 12.31
C THR A 324 17.03 -19.43 12.75
N LYS A 325 17.30 -18.16 12.40
CA LYS A 325 16.38 -17.03 12.70
C LYS A 325 15.02 -17.22 12.04
N ALA A 326 14.99 -17.68 10.78
CA ALA A 326 13.76 -17.89 10.03
C ALA A 326 12.88 -18.96 10.72
N PHE A 327 13.45 -20.12 11.02
CA PHE A 327 12.73 -21.19 11.74
C PHE A 327 12.28 -20.76 13.13
N PHE A 328 13.11 -20.02 13.87
CA PHE A 328 12.74 -19.48 15.18
C PHE A 328 11.52 -18.55 15.09
N ARG A 329 11.53 -17.62 14.13
CA ARG A 329 10.40 -16.69 13.89
C ARG A 329 9.16 -17.40 13.38
N LEU A 330 9.32 -18.42 12.53
CA LEU A 330 8.24 -19.27 12.05
C LEU A 330 7.57 -20.01 13.21
N GLY A 331 8.37 -20.58 14.12
CA GLY A 331 7.89 -21.21 15.34
C GLY A 331 7.11 -20.25 16.25
N ALA A 332 7.63 -19.04 16.44
CA ALA A 332 6.93 -17.99 17.19
C ALA A 332 5.60 -17.57 16.53
N ALA A 333 5.55 -17.49 15.19
CA ALA A 333 4.34 -17.18 14.44
C ALA A 333 3.29 -18.29 14.61
N TYR A 334 3.67 -19.57 14.42
CA TYR A 334 2.76 -20.70 14.64
C TYR A 334 2.24 -20.77 16.07
N LYS A 335 3.08 -20.48 17.07
CA LYS A 335 2.66 -20.36 18.47
C LYS A 335 1.57 -19.29 18.62
N GLY A 336 1.76 -18.10 18.04
CA GLY A 336 0.78 -17.02 18.07
C GLY A 336 -0.54 -17.37 17.36
N LEU A 337 -0.49 -18.23 16.34
CA LEU A 337 -1.66 -18.79 15.65
C LEU A 337 -2.29 -20.00 16.37
N ALA A 338 -1.76 -20.38 17.54
CA ALA A 338 -2.16 -21.59 18.28
C ALA A 338 -1.97 -22.91 17.50
N GLU A 339 -1.08 -22.93 16.51
CA GLU A 339 -0.67 -24.10 15.72
C GLU A 339 0.56 -24.77 16.38
N PHE A 340 0.39 -25.33 17.58
CA PHE A 340 1.51 -25.75 18.44
C PHE A 340 2.36 -26.88 17.89
N ASP A 341 1.78 -27.83 17.15
CA ASP A 341 2.56 -28.92 16.53
C ASP A 341 3.53 -28.38 15.47
N ARG A 342 3.06 -27.48 14.61
CA ARG A 342 3.90 -26.78 13.63
C ARG A 342 4.92 -25.86 14.30
N ALA A 343 4.56 -25.22 15.40
CA ALA A 343 5.50 -24.43 16.20
C ALA A 343 6.64 -25.30 16.74
N LYS A 344 6.31 -26.51 17.22
CA LYS A 344 7.29 -27.49 17.70
C LYS A 344 8.23 -27.93 16.58
N GLU A 345 7.69 -28.28 15.42
CA GLU A 345 8.47 -28.70 14.24
C GLU A 345 9.46 -27.61 13.82
N ALA A 346 8.99 -26.37 13.67
CA ALA A 346 9.84 -25.24 13.29
C ALA A 346 10.95 -24.96 14.32
N LEU A 347 10.63 -24.98 15.62
CA LEU A 347 11.64 -24.77 16.67
C LEU A 347 12.62 -25.94 16.80
N ALA A 348 12.20 -27.17 16.49
CA ALA A 348 13.09 -28.32 16.43
C ALA A 348 14.11 -28.18 15.29
N GLU A 349 13.70 -27.70 14.12
CA GLU A 349 14.64 -27.36 13.04
C GLU A 349 15.61 -26.24 13.44
N ALA A 350 15.12 -25.18 14.09
CA ALA A 350 15.99 -24.12 14.63
C ALA A 350 17.03 -24.69 15.64
N LYS A 351 16.61 -25.64 16.48
CA LYS A 351 17.47 -26.30 17.47
C LYS A 351 18.53 -27.20 16.82
N LYS A 352 18.20 -27.89 15.73
CA LYS A 352 19.18 -28.68 14.96
C LYS A 352 20.28 -27.79 14.39
N LEU A 353 19.93 -26.59 13.92
CA LEU A 353 20.88 -25.63 13.34
C LEU A 353 21.68 -24.85 14.39
N SER A 354 21.14 -24.66 15.59
CA SER A 354 21.83 -24.00 16.71
C SER A 354 21.60 -24.76 18.03
N PRO A 355 22.31 -25.89 18.26
CA PRO A 355 22.08 -26.76 19.41
C PRO A 355 22.40 -26.11 20.75
N GLU A 356 23.28 -25.13 20.80
CA GLU A 356 23.73 -24.49 22.05
C GLU A 356 22.91 -23.23 22.40
N ASP A 357 21.93 -22.85 21.58
CA ASP A 357 21.14 -21.63 21.85
C ASP A 357 20.12 -21.88 22.99
N PRO A 358 20.27 -21.20 24.14
CA PRO A 358 19.40 -21.39 25.29
C PRO A 358 18.00 -20.80 25.07
N VAL A 359 17.85 -19.80 24.18
CA VAL A 359 16.57 -19.17 23.87
C VAL A 359 15.70 -20.14 23.07
N ILE A 360 16.28 -20.78 22.05
CA ILE A 360 15.58 -21.80 21.24
C ILE A 360 15.20 -22.99 22.13
N ALA A 361 16.13 -23.46 22.97
CA ALA A 361 15.87 -24.56 23.90
C ALA A 361 14.69 -24.26 24.83
N LYS A 362 14.66 -23.06 25.40
CA LYS A 362 13.61 -22.62 26.31
C LYS A 362 12.25 -22.52 25.62
N GLU A 363 12.19 -21.92 24.44
CA GLU A 363 10.94 -21.80 23.68
C GLU A 363 10.40 -23.16 23.25
N LEU A 364 11.25 -24.05 22.72
CA LEU A 364 10.86 -25.41 22.33
C LEU A 364 10.29 -26.19 23.52
N ALA A 365 10.99 -26.19 24.66
CA ALA A 365 10.50 -26.84 25.88
C ALA A 365 9.20 -26.23 26.43
N GLY A 366 8.93 -24.95 26.13
CA GLY A 366 7.66 -24.30 26.43
C GLY A 366 6.52 -24.82 25.54
N ILE A 367 6.76 -24.92 24.23
CA ILE A 367 5.79 -25.47 23.28
C ILE A 367 5.48 -26.94 23.56
N GLU A 368 6.50 -27.75 23.87
CA GLU A 368 6.29 -29.17 24.18
C GLU A 368 5.41 -29.39 25.40
N ARG A 369 5.54 -28.54 26.42
CA ARG A 369 4.65 -28.53 27.58
C ARG A 369 3.21 -28.19 27.18
N GLU A 370 3.02 -27.19 26.33
CA GLU A 370 1.69 -26.77 25.86
C GLU A 370 1.00 -27.87 25.05
N VAL A 371 1.72 -28.51 24.11
CA VAL A 371 1.22 -29.65 23.33
C VAL A 371 0.81 -30.79 24.26
N LYS A 372 1.66 -31.13 25.24
CA LYS A 372 1.34 -32.20 26.21
C LYS A 372 0.08 -31.89 27.02
N MET A 373 -0.05 -30.67 27.54
CA MET A 373 -1.24 -30.25 28.30
C MET A 373 -2.51 -30.31 27.46
N ARG A 374 -2.45 -29.94 26.18
CA ARG A 374 -3.60 -30.04 25.25
C ARG A 374 -4.05 -31.47 25.04
N VAL A 375 -3.12 -32.37 24.74
CA VAL A 375 -3.40 -33.80 24.57
C VAL A 375 -4.02 -34.40 25.85
N GLU A 376 -3.50 -34.04 27.03
CA GLU A 376 -4.07 -34.50 28.31
C GLU A 376 -5.49 -33.96 28.55
N LYS A 377 -5.74 -32.69 28.21
CA LYS A 377 -7.07 -32.08 28.30
C LYS A 377 -8.07 -32.74 27.36
N GLU A 378 -7.68 -32.99 26.11
CA GLU A 378 -8.51 -33.70 25.13
C GLU A 378 -8.86 -35.11 25.60
N LYS A 379 -7.87 -35.89 26.07
CA LYS A 379 -8.09 -37.21 26.66
C LYS A 379 -9.07 -37.17 27.84
N SER A 380 -8.95 -36.17 28.71
CA SER A 380 -9.87 -35.97 29.85
C SER A 380 -11.29 -35.62 29.41
N MET A 381 -11.45 -34.81 28.36
CA MET A 381 -12.77 -34.48 27.81
C MET A 381 -13.42 -35.70 27.16
N TYR A 382 -12.69 -36.43 26.30
CA TYR A 382 -13.20 -37.65 25.68
C TYR A 382 -13.63 -38.69 26.70
N LYS A 383 -12.83 -38.89 27.76
CA LYS A 383 -13.19 -39.79 28.87
C LYS A 383 -14.48 -39.37 29.57
N ARG A 384 -14.80 -38.07 29.65
CA ARG A 384 -16.04 -37.56 30.25
C ARG A 384 -17.25 -37.59 29.31
N MET A 385 -17.03 -37.53 28.00
CA MET A 385 -18.11 -37.59 27.00
C MET A 385 -18.60 -39.02 26.73
N PHE A 386 -17.74 -40.01 26.95
CA PHE A 386 -18.03 -41.43 26.68
C PHE A 386 -18.07 -42.31 27.95
N ALA A 387 -18.06 -41.69 29.13
CA ALA A 387 -18.38 -42.32 30.41
C ALA A 387 -19.76 -41.84 30.86
#